data_AF-A0A5P6AB68-F1
#
_entry.id   AF-A0A5P6AB68-F1
#
_cell.length_a   1.000
_cell.length_b   1.000
_cell.length_c   1.000
_cell.angle_alpha   90.00
_cell.angle_beta   90.00
_cell.angle_gamma   90.00
#
_symmetry.space_group_name_H-M   'P 1'
#
loop_
_entity.id
_entity.type
_entity.pdbx_description
1 polymer ?
#
loop_
_entity_poly.entity_id
_entity_poly.type
_entity_poly.pdbx_seq_one_letter_code
_entity_poly.pdbx_strand_id
1 'polypeptide(L)' 'MGKTYVLLPSFEKVKGDKVLYAHASRILHHETNPGCARALMQKHGERYIWVNPPAIRCRRKRWTAFCAAV' A
#
# COMPACT_ATOMS: atom_id res chain seq x y z
N MET A 1 17.74 8.03 0.08
CA MET A 1 16.36 8.05 -0.47
C MET A 1 15.40 7.92 0.68
N GLY A 2 14.61 8.97 0.95
CA GLY A 2 13.68 8.98 2.09
C GLY A 2 12.66 7.85 1.98
N LYS A 3 12.40 7.15 3.08
CA LYS A 3 11.34 6.13 3.15
C LYS A 3 9.99 6.84 3.13
N THR A 4 9.51 7.20 1.94
CA THR A 4 8.21 7.86 1.77
C THR A 4 7.11 6.81 1.93
N TYR A 5 6.31 6.90 2.99
CA TYR A 5 5.14 6.04 3.19
C TYR A 5 3.89 6.61 2.50
N VAL A 6 2.85 5.81 2.36
CA VAL A 6 1.53 6.21 1.85
C VAL A 6 0.53 6.12 2.99
N LEU A 7 -0.17 7.22 3.25
CA LEU A 7 -1.22 7.26 4.26
C LEU A 7 -2.55 6.83 3.64
N LEU A 8 -3.11 5.72 4.14
CA LEU A 8 -4.44 5.25 3.77
C LEU A 8 -5.52 6.01 4.57
N PRO A 9 -6.74 6.10 4.01
CA PRO A 9 -7.88 6.61 4.77
C PRO A 9 -8.09 5.80 6.06
N SER A 10 -8.53 6.48 7.13
CA SER A 10 -8.74 5.83 8.42
C SER A 10 -9.78 4.72 8.33
N PHE A 11 -9.59 3.67 9.11
CA PHE A 11 -10.48 2.51 9.12
C PHE A 11 -11.94 2.89 9.37
N GLU A 12 -12.20 3.84 10.28
CA GLU A 12 -13.56 4.33 10.59
C GLU A 12 -14.27 4.89 9.36
N LYS A 13 -13.54 5.64 8.52
CA LYS A 13 -14.09 6.21 7.28
C LYS A 13 -14.32 5.12 6.23
N VAL A 14 -13.36 4.19 6.10
CA VAL A 14 -13.45 3.06 5.17
C VAL A 14 -14.60 2.12 5.52
N LYS A 15 -14.89 1.93 6.82
CA LYS A 15 -15.99 1.08 7.30
C LYS A 15 -17.36 1.61 6.89
N GLY A 16 -17.52 2.94 6.85
CA GLY A 16 -18.80 3.59 6.53
C GLY A 16 -19.02 3.87 5.04
N ASP A 17 -17.96 3.94 4.24
CA ASP A 17 -18.03 4.41 2.85
C ASP A 17 -17.38 3.42 1.87
N LYS A 18 -18.22 2.89 0.96
CA LYS A 18 -17.82 1.95 -0.09
C LYS A 18 -16.84 2.56 -1.11
N VAL A 19 -16.93 3.86 -1.36
CA VAL A 19 -16.05 4.56 -2.30
C VAL A 19 -14.65 4.68 -1.71
N LEU A 20 -14.55 5.02 -0.43
CA LEU A 20 -13.27 5.08 0.28
C LEU A 20 -12.65 3.70 0.42
N TYR A 21 -13.45 2.65 0.58
CA TYR A 21 -12.97 1.26 0.52
C TYR A 21 -12.38 0.93 -0.85
N ALA A 22 -13.08 1.24 -1.95
CA ALA A 22 -12.57 1.00 -3.30
C ALA A 22 -11.26 1.76 -3.56
N HIS A 23 -11.16 3.02 -3.11
CA HIS A 23 -9.96 3.82 -3.23
C HIS A 23 -8.79 3.24 -2.41
N ALA A 24 -9.01 2.88 -1.15
CA ALA A 24 -7.99 2.26 -0.30
C ALA A 24 -7.52 0.90 -0.86
N SER A 25 -8.45 0.10 -1.38
CA SER A 25 -8.16 -1.20 -1.98
C SER A 25 -7.29 -1.08 -3.23
N ARG A 26 -7.57 -0.07 -4.07
CA ARG A 26 -6.75 0.24 -5.26
C ARG A 26 -5.31 0.55 -4.86
N ILE A 27 -5.10 1.44 -3.88
CA ILE A 27 -3.75 1.80 -3.40
C ILE A 27 -3.05 0.56 -2.86
N LEU A 28 -3.71 -0.22 -2.01
CA LEU A 28 -3.12 -1.42 -1.41
C LEU A 28 -2.71 -2.47 -2.47
N HIS A 29 -3.53 -2.66 -3.50
CA HIS A 29 -3.19 -3.54 -4.62
C HIS A 29 -1.97 -3.06 -5.40
N HIS A 30 -1.86 -1.75 -5.67
CA HIS A 30 -0.68 -1.19 -6.34
C HIS A 30 0.60 -1.35 -5.52
N GLU A 31 0.49 -1.13 -4.21
CA GLU A 31 1.62 -1.17 -3.28
C GLU A 31 2.02 -2.60 -2.86
N THR A 32 1.36 -3.63 -3.40
CA THR A 32 1.77 -5.03 -3.25
C THR A 32 2.84 -5.44 -4.29
N ASN A 33 3.06 -4.62 -5.33
CA ASN A 33 4.07 -4.92 -6.34
C ASN A 33 5.50 -4.71 -5.78
N PRO A 34 6.35 -5.76 -5.71
CA PRO A 34 7.70 -5.65 -5.17
C PRO A 34 8.61 -4.65 -5.91
N GLY A 35 8.27 -4.24 -7.13
CA GLY A 35 9.00 -3.23 -7.88
C GLY A 35 8.79 -1.78 -7.41
N CYS A 36 7.65 -1.46 -6.78
CA CYS A 36 7.29 -0.08 -6.38
C CYS A 36 6.65 0.03 -4.99
N ALA A 37 6.61 -1.06 -4.23
CA ALA A 37 5.92 -1.06 -2.96
C ALA A 37 6.54 -0.11 -1.93
N ARG A 38 5.69 0.77 -1.41
CA ARG A 38 5.95 1.69 -0.29
C ARG A 38 5.33 1.15 0.98
N ALA A 39 5.81 1.65 2.13
CA ALA A 39 5.16 1.35 3.39
C ALA A 39 3.77 2.02 3.43
N LEU A 40 2.77 1.27 3.84
CA LEU A 40 1.42 1.79 4.05
C LEU A 40 1.21 2.07 5.54
N MET A 41 0.57 3.18 5.84
CA MET A 41 0.17 3.52 7.20
C MET A 41 -1.33 3.78 7.21
N GLN A 42 -2.04 3.19 8.16
CA GLN A 42 -3.48 3.39 8.33
C GLN A 42 -3.79 3.75 9.78
N LYS A 43 -4.60 4.79 9.99
CA LYS A 43 -5.09 5.16 11.31
C LYS A 43 -6.32 4.32 11.68
N HIS A 44 -6.33 3.80 12.90
CA HIS A 44 -7.45 3.06 13.48
C HIS A 44 -7.67 3.53 14.93
N GLY A 45 -8.63 4.45 15.13
CA GLY A 45 -8.82 5.14 16.42
C GLY A 45 -7.55 5.85 16.86
N GLU A 46 -7.03 5.47 18.03
CA GLU A 46 -5.79 6.00 18.62
C GLU A 46 -4.52 5.28 18.13
N ARG A 47 -4.66 4.20 17.36
CA ARG A 47 -3.53 3.37 16.91
C ARG A 47 -3.25 3.58 15.44
N TYR A 48 -2.01 3.32 15.06
CA TYR A 48 -1.59 3.29 13.67
C TYR A 48 -1.14 1.88 13.30
N ILE A 49 -1.65 1.40 12.19
CA ILE A 49 -1.24 0.14 11.56
C ILE A 49 -0.17 0.49 10.54
N TRP A 50 1.00 -0.13 10.67
CA TRP A 50 2.11 -0.01 9.74
C TRP A 50 2.25 -1.30 8.95
N VAL A 51 2.16 -1.21 7.62
CA VAL A 51 2.37 -2.33 6.72
C VAL A 51 3.71 -2.13 6.03
N ASN A 52 4.63 -3.05 6.34
CA ASN A 52 5.94 -3.06 5.69
C ASN A 52 5.77 -3.50 4.23
N PRO A 53 6.42 -2.83 3.26
CA PRO A 53 6.43 -3.30 1.89
C PRO A 53 6.92 -4.75 1.81
N PRO A 54 6.43 -5.54 0.83
CA PRO A 54 6.84 -6.92 0.63
C PRO A 54 8.36 -7.01 0.52
N ALA A 55 8.94 -7.97 1.23
CA ALA A 55 10.37 -8.23 1.14
C ALA A 55 10.70 -8.70 -0.28
N ILE A 56 11.60 -8.00 -0.96
CA ILE A 56 12.24 -8.53 -2.17
C ILE A 56 13.06 -9.76 -1.76
N ARG A 57 12.57 -10.97 -2.09
CA ARG A 57 13.40 -12.19 -1.97
C ARG A 57 13.18 -13.19 -3.12
N CYS A 58 14.33 -13.51 -3.73
CA CYS A 58 14.75 -14.69 -4.51
C CYS A 58 14.70 -14.74 -6.08
N ARG A 59 15.90 -14.58 -6.66
CA ARG A 59 16.52 -15.15 -7.88
C ARG A 59 15.88 -15.03 -9.29
N ARG A 60 14.74 -14.38 -9.53
CA ARG A 60 14.26 -14.16 -10.92
C ARG A 60 13.83 -12.72 -11.17
N LYS A 61 14.67 -11.96 -11.88
CA LYS A 61 14.54 -10.54 -12.28
C LYS A 61 13.34 -10.23 -13.23
N ARG A 62 12.17 -10.87 -13.07
CA ARG A 62 11.08 -10.76 -14.05
C ARG A 62 9.86 -9.92 -13.61
N TRP A 63 9.82 -9.43 -12.36
CA TRP A 63 8.63 -8.74 -11.83
C TRP A 63 8.74 -7.21 -11.71
N THR A 64 9.86 -6.58 -12.10
CA THR A 64 10.05 -5.13 -11.98
C THR A 64 9.42 -4.28 -13.08
N ALA A 65 8.83 -4.87 -14.13
CA ALA A 65 8.43 -4.14 -15.34
C ALA A 65 6.98 -3.61 -15.37
N PHE A 66 6.18 -3.76 -14.31
CA PHE A 66 4.77 -3.32 -14.32
C PHE A 66 4.53 -1.96 -13.61
N CYS A 67 5.59 -1.31 -13.11
CA CYS A 67 5.49 -0.12 -12.29
C CYS A 67 5.06 1.18 -13.00
N ALA A 68 5.13 1.25 -14.33
CA ALA A 68 5.00 2.53 -15.06
C ALA A 68 3.70 2.68 -15.88
N ALA A 69 2.75 1.74 -15.78
CA ALA A 69 1.60 1.67 -16.70
C ALA A 69 0.22 1.70 -16.03
N VAL A 70 0.09 2.06 -14.75
CA VAL A 70 -1.21 2.30 -14.09
C VAL A 70 -1.19 3.53 -13.21
#